data_AF-A0A2W7PEB2-F1
#
_entry.id   AF-A0A2W7PEB2-F1
#
_cell.length_a   1.000
_cell.length_b   1.000
_cell.length_c   1.000
_cell.angle_alpha   90.00
_cell.angle_beta   90.00
_cell.angle_gamma   90.00
#
_symmetry.space_group_name_H-M   'P 1'
#
loop_
_entity.id
_entity.type
_entity.pdbx_description
1 polymer ?
#
loop_
_entity_poly.entity_id
_entity_poly.type
_entity_poly.pdbx_seq_one_letter_code
_entity_poly.pdbx_strand_id
1 'polypeptide(L)'
;MRLNTQAKMADVAKCLRNNLGDEATLVQLPAKNQIEIRIGQSAASGEYLYAYLISLTAQADGTALELRKTDTWFPQLTPAELEAEVKACARS
;
A
#
# COMPACT_ATOMS: atom_id res chain seq x y z
N MET A 1 2.88 8.29 6.27
CA MET A 1 3.84 8.93 5.34
C MET A 1 3.14 9.35 4.06
N ARG A 2 3.55 10.45 3.43
CA ARG A 2 3.10 10.85 2.07
C ARG A 2 4.30 11.10 1.17
N LEU A 3 4.21 10.71 -0.09
CA LEU A 3 5.23 11.00 -1.10
C LEU A 3 4.59 11.09 -2.49
N ASN A 4 5.23 11.82 -3.41
CA ASN A 4 4.86 11.84 -4.81
C ASN A 4 6.00 11.24 -5.64
N THR A 5 5.66 10.54 -6.72
CA THR A 5 6.62 9.97 -7.66
C THR A 5 6.15 10.20 -9.10
N GLN A 6 7.09 10.22 -10.03
CA GLN A 6 6.82 10.20 -11.47
C GLN A 6 6.44 8.80 -12.00
N ALA A 7 6.68 7.76 -11.20
CA ALA A 7 6.29 6.38 -11.53
C ALA A 7 4.77 6.27 -11.74
N LYS A 8 4.35 5.45 -12.70
CA LYS A 8 2.93 5.24 -12.97
C LYS A 8 2.30 4.39 -11.87
N MET A 9 1.04 4.69 -11.56
CA MET A 9 0.31 4.03 -10.47
C MET A 9 0.29 2.50 -10.61
N ALA A 10 0.19 1.98 -11.84
CA ALA A 10 0.20 0.55 -12.11
C ALA A 10 1.57 -0.09 -11.81
N ASP A 11 2.67 0.59 -12.11
CA ASP A 11 4.03 0.08 -11.88
C ASP A 11 4.34 0.05 -10.38
N VAL A 12 3.99 1.12 -9.66
CA VAL A 12 4.08 1.19 -8.20
C VAL A 12 3.24 0.10 -7.54
N ALA A 13 1.99 -0.09 -7.98
CA ALA A 13 1.10 -1.12 -7.45
C ALA A 13 1.64 -2.54 -7.70
N LYS A 14 2.23 -2.78 -8.87
CA LYS A 14 2.85 -4.05 -9.22
C LYS A 14 4.09 -4.34 -8.37
N CYS A 15 4.96 -3.36 -8.20
CA CYS A 15 6.14 -3.47 -7.34
C CYS A 15 5.74 -3.83 -5.90
N LEU A 16 4.78 -3.08 -5.33
CA LEU A 16 4.30 -3.31 -3.96
C LEU A 16 3.67 -4.70 -3.79
N ARG A 17 2.87 -5.16 -4.77
CA ARG A 17 2.29 -6.51 -4.73
C ARG A 17 3.38 -7.59 -4.73
N ASN A 18 4.40 -7.42 -5.55
CA ASN A 18 5.48 -8.40 -5.66
C ASN A 18 6.31 -8.52 -4.38
N ASN A 19 6.53 -7.39 -3.68
CA ASN A 19 7.40 -7.35 -2.52
C ASN A 19 6.65 -7.63 -1.20
N LEU A 20 5.36 -7.29 -1.11
CA LEU A 20 4.52 -7.55 0.07
C LEU A 20 3.81 -8.92 0.05
N GLY A 21 3.75 -9.58 -1.11
CA GLY A 21 3.18 -10.92 -1.24
C GLY A 21 1.70 -11.02 -0.86
N ASP A 22 1.32 -12.15 -0.27
CA ASP A 22 -0.08 -12.52 0.01
C ASP A 22 -0.73 -11.69 1.14
N GLU A 23 0.07 -10.99 1.93
CA GLU A 23 -0.41 -10.12 3.02
C GLU A 23 -1.05 -8.83 2.47
N ALA A 24 -0.80 -8.50 1.20
CA ALA A 24 -1.27 -7.29 0.54
C ALA A 24 -2.42 -7.59 -0.44
N THR A 25 -3.60 -7.05 -0.12
CA THR A 25 -4.75 -7.07 -1.03
C THR A 25 -4.85 -5.76 -1.80
N LEU A 26 -4.92 -5.84 -3.12
CA LEU A 26 -5.14 -4.70 -4.01
C LEU A 26 -6.63 -4.45 -4.25
N VAL A 27 -7.07 -3.22 -3.99
CA VAL A 27 -8.44 -2.77 -4.22
C VAL A 27 -8.40 -1.60 -5.19
N GLN A 28 -8.99 -1.78 -6.38
CA GLN A 28 -9.14 -0.69 -7.33
C GLN A 28 -10.34 0.16 -6.95
N LEU A 29 -10.16 1.48 -6.93
CA LEU A 29 -11.19 2.48 -6.63
C LEU A 29 -11.30 3.45 -7.82
N PRO A 30 -11.91 3.05 -8.96
CA PRO A 30 -11.92 3.84 -10.19
C PRO A 30 -12.56 5.21 -10.02
N ALA A 31 -13.63 5.30 -9.22
CA ALA A 31 -14.33 6.57 -8.92
C ALA A 31 -13.43 7.63 -8.26
N LYS A 32 -12.30 7.21 -7.67
CA LYS A 32 -11.30 8.09 -7.04
C LYS A 32 -9.99 8.15 -7.82
N ASN A 33 -9.90 7.49 -8.98
CA ASN A 33 -8.65 7.30 -9.71
C ASN A 33 -7.51 6.76 -8.82
N GLN A 34 -7.87 5.79 -7.97
CA GLN A 34 -7.03 5.34 -6.86
C GLN A 34 -6.93 3.81 -6.83
N ILE A 35 -5.77 3.30 -6.41
CA ILE A 35 -5.59 1.92 -5.95
C ILE A 35 -5.28 1.96 -4.46
N GLU A 36 -5.98 1.17 -3.66
CA GLU A 36 -5.69 1.00 -2.24
C GLU A 36 -5.09 -0.39 -2.02
N ILE A 37 -3.92 -0.46 -1.41
CA ILE A 37 -3.30 -1.70 -0.96
C ILE A 37 -3.56 -1.83 0.52
N ARG A 38 -4.20 -2.94 0.90
CA ARG A 38 -4.60 -3.24 2.26
C ARG A 38 -3.75 -4.37 2.80
N ILE A 39 -3.04 -4.10 3.90
CA ILE A 39 -2.13 -5.05 4.53
C ILE A 39 -2.65 -5.37 5.91
N GLY A 40 -2.71 -6.66 6.24
CA GLY A 40 -3.33 -7.09 7.48
C GLY A 40 -3.39 -8.61 7.61
N GLN A 41 -4.18 -9.06 8.57
CA GLN A 41 -4.34 -10.48 8.86
C GLN A 41 -5.80 -10.79 9.22
N SER A 42 -6.19 -12.04 9.02
CA SER A 42 -7.47 -12.53 9.52
C SER A 42 -7.38 -12.73 11.05
N ALA A 43 -8.29 -12.10 11.78
CA ALA A 43 -8.49 -12.38 13.19
C ALA A 43 -9.03 -13.81 13.39
N ALA A 44 -8.87 -14.34 14.61
CA ALA A 44 -9.46 -15.63 14.98
C ALA A 44 -10.99 -15.67 14.84
N SER A 45 -11.65 -14.50 14.85
CA SER A 45 -13.09 -14.33 14.61
C SER A 45 -13.50 -14.40 13.13
N GLY A 46 -12.53 -14.47 12.19
CA GLY A 46 -12.78 -14.46 10.75
C GLY A 46 -12.87 -13.05 10.14
N GLU A 47 -12.80 -11.98 10.94
CA GLU A 47 -12.73 -10.61 10.45
C GLU A 47 -11.31 -10.30 9.95
N TYR A 48 -11.19 -9.60 8.81
CA TYR A 48 -9.88 -9.14 8.33
C TYR A 48 -9.49 -7.82 9.02
N LEU A 49 -8.41 -7.84 9.79
CA LEU A 49 -7.89 -6.66 10.47
C LEU A 49 -6.79 -6.00 9.62
N TYR A 50 -7.08 -4.81 9.12
CA TYR A 50 -6.09 -4.00 8.42
C TYR A 50 -5.12 -3.37 9.41
N ALA A 51 -3.82 -3.57 9.18
CA ALA A 51 -2.72 -2.94 9.91
C ALA A 51 -2.18 -1.71 9.18
N TYR A 52 -2.12 -1.79 7.85
CA TYR A 52 -1.64 -0.70 7.00
C TYR A 52 -2.50 -0.53 5.76
N LEU A 53 -2.58 0.71 5.29
CA LEU A 53 -3.24 1.09 4.04
C LEU A 53 -2.28 1.94 3.22
N ILE A 54 -2.01 1.55 1.98
CA ILE A 54 -1.28 2.36 1.01
C ILE A 54 -2.26 2.84 -0.05
N SER A 55 -2.51 4.13 -0.08
CA SER A 55 -3.32 4.79 -1.10
C SER A 55 -2.42 5.26 -2.24
N LEU A 56 -2.61 4.75 -3.45
CA LEU A 56 -1.97 5.23 -4.67
C LEU A 56 -3.00 6.01 -5.48
N THR A 57 -2.77 7.30 -5.70
CA THR A 57 -3.68 8.16 -6.47
C THR A 57 -2.95 8.63 -7.71
N ALA A 58 -3.50 8.34 -8.88
CA ALA A 58 -2.90 8.80 -10.13
C ALA A 58 -3.01 10.33 -10.27
N GLN A 59 -1.90 10.95 -10.65
CA GLN A 59 -1.75 12.37 -10.90
C GLN A 59 -1.30 12.59 -12.35
N ALA A 60 -1.35 13.84 -12.84
CA ALA A 60 -0.99 14.18 -14.21
C ALA A 60 0.46 13.77 -14.56
N ASP A 61 1.38 13.96 -13.61
CA ASP A 61 2.82 13.74 -13.74
C ASP A 61 3.32 12.48 -13.02
N GLY A 62 2.42 11.63 -12.49
CA GLY A 62 2.81 10.40 -11.81
C GLY A 62 1.79 9.89 -10.81
N THR A 63 2.23 9.61 -9.58
CA THR A 63 1.42 8.98 -8.53
C THR A 63 1.69 9.64 -7.18
N ALA A 64 0.62 9.99 -6.45
CA ALA A 64 0.69 10.31 -5.03
C ALA A 64 0.49 9.05 -4.20
N LEU A 65 1.39 8.80 -3.25
CA LEU A 65 1.28 7.70 -2.30
C LEU A 65 1.02 8.24 -0.89
N GLU A 66 0.09 7.61 -0.20
CA GLU A 66 -0.17 7.84 1.22
C GLU A 66 -0.17 6.51 1.97
N LEU A 67 0.77 6.36 2.89
CA LEU A 67 0.84 5.26 3.84
C LEU A 67 0.16 5.66 5.16
N ARG A 68 -0.86 4.91 5.54
CA ARG A 68 -1.59 5.01 6.81
C ARG A 68 -1.38 3.72 7.62
N LYS A 69 -1.19 3.89 8.92
CA LYS A 69 -1.14 2.81 9.92
C LYS A 69 -2.42 2.84 10.75
N THR A 70 -2.91 1.67 11.14
CA THR A 70 -4.01 1.52 12.11
C THR A 70 -3.44 1.08 13.47
N ASP A 71 -4.31 0.91 14.46
CA ASP A 71 -3.92 0.40 15.79
C ASP A 71 -3.80 -1.14 15.86
N THR A 72 -3.94 -1.84 14.73
CA THR A 72 -3.81 -3.29 14.66
C THR A 72 -2.35 -3.72 14.84
N TRP A 73 -2.11 -4.66 15.76
CA TRP A 73 -0.81 -5.31 15.92
C TRP A 73 -0.47 -6.22 14.73
N PHE A 74 0.69 -6.00 14.12
CA PHE A 74 1.14 -6.72 12.92
C PHE A 74 2.67 -6.92 12.95
N PRO A 75 3.15 -8.01 13.57
CA PRO A 75 4.59 -8.22 13.79
C PRO A 75 5.34 -8.69 12.53
N GLN A 76 4.64 -9.08 11.48
CA GLN A 76 5.22 -9.58 10.23
C GLN A 76 5.88 -8.48 9.41
N LEU A 77 5.44 -7.23 9.62
CA LEU A 77 5.90 -6.07 8.86
C LEU A 77 5.93 -4.83 9.76
N THR A 78 7.12 -4.31 10.00
CA THR A 78 7.28 -3.09 10.78
C THR A 78 6.93 -1.85 9.94
N PRO A 79 6.55 -0.73 10.57
CA PRO A 79 6.30 0.52 9.84
C PRO A 79 7.53 1.00 9.04
N ALA A 80 8.74 0.78 9.55
CA ALA A 80 9.97 1.21 8.90
C ALA A 80 10.29 0.39 7.64
N GLU A 81 10.10 -0.93 7.69
CA GLU A 81 10.24 -1.81 6.53
C GLU A 81 9.22 -1.44 5.45
N LEU A 82 7.96 -1.23 5.84
CA LEU A 82 6.92 -0.82 4.91
C LEU A 82 7.20 0.55 4.28
N GLU A 83 7.68 1.52 5.07
CA GLU A 83 8.09 2.81 4.52
C GLU A 83 9.27 2.69 3.55
N ALA A 84 10.25 1.84 3.85
CA ALA A 84 11.38 1.58 2.97
C ALA A 84 10.92 0.94 1.65
N GLU A 85 10.01 -0.02 1.71
CA GLU A 85 9.43 -0.70 0.56
C GLU A 85 8.64 0.26 -0.32
N VAL A 86 7.77 1.08 0.29
CA VAL A 86 7.01 2.12 -0.42
C VAL A 86 7.95 3.13 -1.10
N LYS A 87 9.05 3.51 -0.46
CA LYS A 87 10.06 4.40 -1.08
C LYS A 87 10.84 3.72 -2.20
N ALA A 88 11.11 2.43 -2.10
CA ALA A 88 11.78 1.66 -3.15
C ALA A 88 10.90 1.54 -4.39
N CYS A 89 9.64 1.13 -4.22
CA CYS A 89 8.66 1.02 -5.30
C CYS A 89 8.21 2.38 -5.86
N ALA A 90 8.40 3.47 -5.12
CA ALA A 90 8.19 4.80 -5.69
C ALA A 90 9.27 5.18 -6.72
N ARG A 91 10.37 4.43 -6.85
CA ARG A 91 11.45 4.72 -7.82
C ARG A 91 11.41 3.82 -9.06
N SER A 92 10.50 2.84 -9.09
CA SER A 92 10.38 1.83 -10.15
C SER A 92 9.75 2.37 -11.43
#